data_AF-A0AAD7AV92-F1
#
_entry.id   AF-A0AAD7AV92-F1
#
_cell.length_a   1.000
_cell.length_b   1.000
_cell.length_c   1.000
_cell.angle_alpha   90.00
_cell.angle_beta   90.00
_cell.angle_gamma   90.00
#
_symmetry.space_group_name_H-M   'P 1'
#
loop_
_entity.id
_entity.type
_entity.pdbx_description
1 polymer ?
#
loop_
_entity_poly.entity_id
_entity_poly.type
_entity_poly.pdbx_seq_one_letter_code
_entity_poly.pdbx_strand_id
1 'polypeptide(L)'
;MKSVGTIRGTPPDLDVYPAINRYKLSRLAIDKEYRKHKFGGLFVKKSHRWIQEDAKTTNRPAEVECHSQIPAMGFYAKFRYTPEVCYSTMKTANHTRTWSSVYPSWNRGIPLKLEYTPTPV
;
A
#
# COMPACT_ATOMS: atom_id res chain seq x y z
N MET A 1 4.52 -6.81 -27.91
CA MET A 1 5.17 -7.10 -26.61
C MET A 1 4.09 -7.36 -25.56
N LYS A 2 4.20 -8.43 -24.74
CA LYS A 2 3.30 -8.63 -23.59
C LYS A 2 3.78 -7.78 -22.40
N SER A 3 2.87 -7.14 -21.69
CA SER A 3 3.19 -6.38 -20.47
C SER A 3 3.45 -7.33 -19.30
N VAL A 4 4.53 -7.09 -18.53
CA VAL A 4 4.91 -7.91 -17.36
C VAL A 4 4.00 -7.66 -16.15
N GLY A 5 3.43 -6.46 -16.05
CA GLY A 5 2.54 -6.07 -14.97
C GLY A 5 2.32 -4.57 -14.93
N THR A 6 1.55 -4.11 -13.95
CA THR A 6 1.25 -2.70 -13.72
C THR A 6 1.08 -2.39 -12.24
N ILE A 7 1.29 -1.12 -11.88
CA ILE A 7 0.86 -0.50 -10.63
C ILE A 7 0.38 0.91 -10.98
N ARG A 8 -0.74 1.34 -10.40
CA ARG A 8 -1.26 2.70 -10.59
C ARG A 8 -1.01 3.53 -9.34
N GLY A 9 -0.27 4.62 -9.50
CA GLY A 9 -0.20 5.69 -8.52
C GLY A 9 -1.18 6.80 -8.89
N THR A 10 -1.98 7.26 -7.93
CA THR A 10 -2.78 8.48 -8.04
C THR A 10 -2.04 9.61 -7.31
N PRO A 11 -1.82 10.77 -7.94
CA PRO A 11 -1.19 11.92 -7.32
C PRO A 11 -2.07 12.48 -6.19
N PRO A 12 -1.52 13.34 -5.32
CA PRO A 12 -2.25 13.88 -4.18
C PRO A 12 -3.25 14.92 -4.67
N ASP A 13 -4.42 14.94 -4.03
CA ASP A 13 -5.40 16.00 -4.21
C ASP A 13 -5.11 17.12 -3.21
N LEU A 14 -4.46 18.19 -3.69
CA LEU A 14 -3.97 19.29 -2.87
C LEU A 14 -5.10 20.20 -2.38
N ASP A 15 -6.26 20.19 -3.04
CA ASP A 15 -7.42 21.01 -2.68
C ASP A 15 -8.20 20.34 -1.54
N VAL A 16 -8.25 19.01 -1.53
CA VAL A 16 -8.91 18.24 -0.46
C VAL A 16 -8.07 18.18 0.81
N TYR A 17 -6.75 18.02 0.68
CA TYR A 17 -5.83 17.90 1.81
C TYR A 17 -4.69 18.91 1.71
N PRO A 18 -4.86 20.16 2.20
CA PRO A 18 -3.86 21.21 2.02
C PRO A 18 -2.58 20.98 2.85
N ALA A 19 -2.66 20.22 3.94
CA ALA A 19 -1.54 20.01 4.87
C ALA A 19 -0.68 18.77 4.58
N ILE A 20 -1.21 17.79 3.83
CA ILE A 20 -0.55 16.50 3.57
C ILE A 20 -0.72 16.08 2.11
N ASN A 21 0.27 15.41 1.55
CA ASN A 21 0.12 14.79 0.24
C ASN A 21 -0.39 13.36 0.39
N ARG A 22 -1.68 13.15 0.15
CA ARG A 22 -2.29 11.82 0.23
C ARG A 22 -2.29 11.11 -1.13
N TYR A 23 -1.40 10.16 -1.30
CA TYR A 23 -1.27 9.33 -2.50
C TYR A 23 -2.09 8.04 -2.36
N LYS A 24 -2.47 7.48 -3.51
CA LYS A 24 -3.11 6.15 -3.57
C LYS A 24 -2.36 5.22 -4.51
N LEU A 25 -1.92 4.08 -4.01
CA LEU A 25 -1.44 2.97 -4.84
C LEU A 25 -2.55 1.94 -5.04
N SER A 26 -2.81 1.61 -6.30
CA SER A 26 -3.88 0.68 -6.67
C SER A 26 -3.49 -0.19 -7.86
N ARG A 27 -4.29 -1.22 -8.11
CA ARG A 27 -4.21 -2.07 -9.31
C ARG A 27 -2.82 -2.71 -9.53
N LEU A 28 -2.10 -3.04 -8.44
CA LEU A 28 -0.88 -3.83 -8.57
C LEU A 28 -1.24 -5.21 -9.14
N ALA A 29 -0.81 -5.47 -10.36
CA ALA A 29 -1.02 -6.74 -11.05
C ALA A 29 0.27 -7.16 -11.73
N ILE A 30 0.75 -8.37 -11.43
CA ILE A 30 1.90 -8.99 -12.10
C ILE A 30 1.38 -10.24 -12.82
N ASP A 31 1.75 -10.36 -14.09
CA ASP A 31 1.42 -11.54 -14.88
C ASP A 31 1.99 -12.80 -14.21
N LYS A 32 1.20 -13.88 -14.22
CA LYS A 32 1.47 -15.11 -13.46
C LYS A 32 2.85 -15.67 -13.77
N GLU A 33 3.27 -15.63 -15.03
CA GLU A 33 4.56 -16.17 -15.49
C GLU A 33 5.75 -15.42 -14.86
N TYR A 34 5.53 -14.15 -14.50
CA TYR A 34 6.58 -13.24 -14.04
C TYR A 34 6.60 -13.03 -12.52
N ARG A 35 5.63 -13.58 -11.77
CA ARG A 35 5.55 -13.42 -10.30
C ARG A 35 6.80 -13.94 -9.57
N LYS A 36 7.48 -14.94 -10.12
CA LYS A 36 8.74 -15.52 -9.59
C LYS A 36 9.89 -14.50 -9.51
N HIS A 37 9.86 -13.47 -10.36
CA HIS A 37 10.92 -12.47 -10.45
C HIS A 37 10.76 -11.33 -9.43
N LYS A 38 9.77 -11.40 -8.53
CA LYS A 38 9.55 -10.41 -7.45
C LYS A 38 9.33 -8.97 -7.96
N PHE A 39 8.87 -8.79 -9.20
CA PHE A 39 8.61 -7.47 -9.80
C PHE A 39 7.61 -6.63 -9.02
N GLY A 40 6.65 -7.25 -8.30
CA GLY A 40 5.73 -6.51 -7.45
C GLY A 40 6.45 -5.64 -6.42
N GLY A 41 7.52 -6.14 -5.80
CA GLY A 41 8.29 -5.36 -4.85
C GLY A 41 9.10 -4.24 -5.51
N LEU A 42 9.58 -4.47 -6.74
CA LEU A 42 10.26 -3.45 -7.52
C LEU A 42 9.32 -2.30 -7.88
N PHE A 43 8.09 -2.62 -8.28
CA PHE A 43 7.05 -1.65 -8.63
C PHE A 43 6.69 -0.78 -7.43
N VAL A 44 6.42 -1.39 -6.26
CA VAL A 44 6.14 -0.64 -5.03
C VAL A 44 7.29 0.30 -4.66
N LYS A 45 8.54 -0.18 -4.69
CA LYS A 45 9.72 0.66 -4.41
C LYS A 45 9.87 1.82 -5.39
N LYS A 46 9.63 1.58 -6.68
CA LYS A 46 9.70 2.64 -7.70
C LYS A 46 8.61 3.69 -7.48
N SER A 47 7.39 3.26 -7.15
CA SER A 47 6.31 4.18 -6.78
C SER A 47 6.62 4.97 -5.51
N HIS A 48 7.25 4.36 -4.50
CA HIS A 48 7.68 5.07 -3.29
C HIS A 48 8.72 6.15 -3.57
N ARG A 49 9.69 5.88 -4.46
CA ARG A 49 10.68 6.89 -4.87
C ARG A 49 10.01 8.10 -5.52
N TRP A 50 9.12 7.84 -6.47
CA TRP A 50 8.34 8.90 -7.12
C TRP A 50 7.56 9.74 -6.09
N ILE A 51 6.88 9.09 -5.14
CA ILE A 51 6.14 9.78 -4.07
C ILE A 51 7.07 10.64 -3.21
N GLN A 52 8.24 10.13 -2.84
CA GLN A 52 9.21 10.89 -2.03
C GLN A 52 9.75 12.11 -2.78
N GLU A 53 10.02 11.98 -4.08
CA GLU A 53 10.49 13.09 -4.94
C GLU A 53 9.40 14.17 -5.10
N ASP A 54 8.16 13.76 -5.30
CA ASP A 54 7.00 14.65 -5.42
C ASP A 54 6.69 15.37 -4.09
N ALA A 55 6.76 14.65 -2.96
CA ALA A 55 6.58 15.20 -1.61
C ALA A 55 7.67 16.20 -1.22
N LYS A 56 8.92 15.97 -1.67
CA LYS A 56 10.01 16.94 -1.50
C LYS A 56 9.76 18.23 -2.27
N THR A 57 9.24 18.12 -3.49
CA THR A 57 8.93 19.28 -4.34
C THR A 57 7.88 20.18 -3.73
N THR A 58 6.89 19.59 -3.06
CA THR A 58 5.79 20.31 -2.39
C THR A 58 6.11 20.68 -0.94
N ASN A 59 7.22 20.17 -0.39
CA ASN A 59 7.63 20.29 1.02
C ASN A 59 6.52 19.92 2.02
N ARG A 60 5.77 18.86 1.72
CA ARG A 60 4.66 18.36 2.56
C ARG A 60 4.91 16.91 2.99
N PRO A 61 4.43 16.51 4.18
CA PRO A 61 4.41 15.09 4.55
C PRO A 61 3.58 14.30 3.55
N ALA A 62 4.03 13.08 3.23
CA ALA A 62 3.35 12.20 2.30
C ALA A 62 2.75 11.00 3.02
N GLU A 63 1.49 10.74 2.73
CA GLU A 63 0.76 9.57 3.20
C GLU A 63 0.37 8.72 1.99
N VAL A 64 0.66 7.43 2.04
CA VAL A 64 0.36 6.50 0.94
C VAL A 64 -0.65 5.48 1.40
N GLU A 65 -1.83 5.53 0.80
CA GLU A 65 -2.88 4.55 1.01
C GLU A 65 -2.83 3.46 -0.07
N CYS A 66 -3.01 2.21 0.33
CA CYS A 66 -3.36 1.15 -0.60
C CYS A 66 -4.43 0.23 -0.02
N HIS A 67 -5.25 -0.35 -0.91
CA HIS A 67 -6.23 -1.38 -0.53
C HIS A 67 -5.68 -2.75 -0.90
N SER A 68 -5.47 -3.60 0.10
CA SER A 68 -4.92 -4.94 -0.06
C SER A 68 -5.92 -6.02 0.34
N GLN A 69 -5.90 -7.15 -0.35
CA GLN A 69 -6.55 -8.36 0.15
C GLN A 69 -5.74 -8.94 1.31
N ILE A 70 -6.40 -9.69 2.22
CA ILE A 70 -5.76 -10.33 3.39
C ILE A 70 -4.49 -11.12 3.01
N PRO A 71 -4.49 -11.96 1.95
CA PRO A 71 -3.30 -12.74 1.59
C PRO A 71 -2.10 -11.87 1.16
N ALA A 72 -2.37 -10.65 0.67
CA ALA A 72 -1.34 -9.72 0.20
C ALA A 72 -0.84 -8.77 1.29
N MET A 73 -1.44 -8.76 2.50
CA MET A 73 -0.98 -7.90 3.59
C MET A 73 0.48 -8.18 3.99
N GLY A 74 0.87 -9.45 4.10
CA GLY A 74 2.25 -9.83 4.42
C GLY A 74 3.26 -9.41 3.35
N PHE A 75 2.81 -9.18 2.12
CA PHE A 75 3.64 -8.58 1.07
C PHE A 75 3.86 -7.09 1.35
N TYR A 76 2.80 -6.32 1.62
CA TYR A 76 2.91 -4.87 1.89
C TYR A 76 3.58 -4.54 3.22
N ALA A 77 3.43 -5.38 4.25
CA ALA A 77 4.12 -5.23 5.54
C ALA A 77 5.65 -5.14 5.39
N LYS A 78 6.23 -5.80 4.38
CA LYS A 78 7.68 -5.73 4.05
C LYS A 78 8.14 -4.33 3.63
N PHE A 79 7.20 -3.48 3.21
CA PHE A 79 7.43 -2.09 2.83
C PHE A 79 6.91 -1.10 3.89
N ARG A 80 6.76 -1.58 5.14
CA ARG A 80 6.32 -0.78 6.31
C ARG A 80 4.89 -0.27 6.26
N TYR A 81 4.06 -0.85 5.39
CA TYR A 81 2.63 -0.57 5.43
C TYR A 81 2.01 -1.14 6.70
N THR A 82 1.23 -0.31 7.39
CA THR A 82 0.45 -0.70 8.56
C THR A 82 -1.03 -0.73 8.21
N PRO A 83 -1.78 -1.76 8.64
CA PRO A 83 -3.23 -1.75 8.50
C PRO A 83 -3.83 -0.65 9.37
N GLU A 84 -4.84 0.07 8.84
CA GLU A 84 -5.55 1.09 9.63
C GLU A 84 -6.43 0.49 10.74
N VAL A 85 -6.72 -0.81 10.66
CA VAL A 85 -7.53 -1.53 11.65
C VAL A 85 -6.71 -2.54 12.43
N CYS A 86 -6.94 -2.54 13.74
CA CYS A 86 -6.47 -3.55 14.66
C CYS A 86 -7.23 -4.87 14.42
N TYR A 87 -6.53 -5.91 13.98
CA TYR A 87 -7.04 -7.27 14.12
C TYR A 87 -6.89 -7.64 15.60
N SER A 88 -8.00 -7.76 16.33
CA SER A 88 -7.92 -8.34 17.67
C SER A 88 -7.35 -9.75 17.55
N THR A 89 -6.26 -10.01 18.27
CA THR A 89 -5.57 -11.29 18.23
C THR A 89 -6.42 -12.30 18.99
N MET A 90 -7.26 -13.08 18.31
CA MET A 90 -7.82 -14.27 18.95
C MET A 90 -6.71 -15.31 19.10
N LYS A 91 -6.47 -15.70 20.36
CA LYS A 91 -5.47 -16.70 20.74
C LYS A 91 -5.81 -18.06 20.13
N THR A 92 -4.73 -18.77 19.87
CA THR A 92 -4.58 -20.07 19.24
C THR A 92 -5.41 -21.17 19.91
N ALA A 93 -6.19 -21.90 19.13
CA ALA A 93 -6.36 -23.33 19.30
C ALA A 93 -6.49 -23.96 17.90
N ASN A 94 -5.38 -24.57 17.46
CA ASN A 94 -5.28 -25.51 16.35
C ASN A 94 -5.66 -25.01 14.94
N HIS A 95 -4.62 -24.72 14.14
CA HIS A 95 -4.63 -24.89 12.69
C HIS A 95 -5.74 -24.20 11.88
N THR A 96 -5.93 -22.89 12.04
CA THR A 96 -6.27 -21.96 10.94
C THR A 96 -6.23 -20.54 11.51
N ARG A 97 -5.39 -19.67 10.93
CA ARG A 97 -5.36 -18.24 11.30
C ARG A 97 -6.56 -17.56 10.63
N THR A 98 -7.73 -17.68 11.26
CA THR A 98 -8.95 -17.01 10.82
C THR A 98 -8.94 -15.57 11.34
N TRP A 99 -8.99 -14.62 10.41
CA TRP A 99 -9.06 -13.18 10.68
C TRP A 99 -10.54 -12.79 10.76
N SER A 100 -11.08 -12.59 11.97
CA SER A 100 -12.45 -12.10 12.14
C SER A 100 -12.52 -10.58 11.94
N SER A 101 -13.33 -10.17 10.96
CA SER A 101 -13.41 -8.83 10.38
C SER A 101 -14.12 -7.80 11.27
N VAL A 102 -13.55 -6.59 11.40
CA VAL A 102 -14.25 -5.37 11.88
C VAL A 102 -14.81 -4.55 10.69
N TYR A 103 -14.74 -5.05 9.44
CA TYR A 103 -15.35 -4.40 8.27
C TYR A 103 -16.60 -5.12 7.75
N PRO A 104 -17.71 -4.39 7.44
CA PRO A 104 -18.96 -4.98 6.93
C PRO A 104 -18.97 -5.36 5.44
N SER A 105 -17.85 -5.36 4.70
CA SER A 105 -17.92 -5.71 3.27
C SER A 105 -16.63 -6.36 2.75
N TRP A 106 -16.70 -7.65 2.46
CA TRP A 106 -15.63 -8.47 1.85
C TRP A 106 -15.12 -7.96 0.49
N ASN A 107 -15.79 -6.98 -0.13
CA ASN A 107 -15.45 -6.44 -1.46
C ASN A 107 -14.55 -5.20 -1.46
N ARG A 108 -14.29 -4.56 -0.32
CA ARG A 108 -13.38 -3.41 -0.22
C ARG A 108 -12.14 -3.85 0.54
N GLY A 109 -11.01 -3.99 -0.16
CA GLY A 109 -9.74 -4.43 0.43
C GLY A 109 -9.35 -3.61 1.66
N ILE A 110 -8.50 -4.18 2.52
CA ILE A 110 -8.08 -3.55 3.77
C ILE A 110 -7.20 -2.34 3.45
N PRO A 111 -7.52 -1.15 4.01
CA PRO A 111 -6.68 0.01 3.86
C PRO A 111 -5.40 -0.17 4.66
N LEU A 112 -4.28 0.05 3.98
CA LEU A 112 -2.94 0.09 4.55
C LEU A 112 -2.35 1.48 4.31
N LYS A 113 -1.69 2.04 5.32
CA LYS A 113 -1.02 3.34 5.26
C LYS A 113 0.49 3.19 5.38
N LEU A 114 1.19 4.13 4.76
CA LEU A 114 2.62 4.37 4.92
C LEU A 114 2.86 5.88 4.94
N GLU A 115 3.60 6.36 5.93
CA GLU A 115 3.87 7.78 6.11
C GLU A 115 5.34 8.09 5.81
N TYR A 116 5.57 9.25 5.20
CA TYR A 116 6.88 9.83 4.93
C TYR A 116 6.94 11.25 5.45
N THR A 117 7.92 11.52 6.31
CA THR A 117 8.29 12.87 6.70
C THR A 117 9.38 13.38 5.76
N PRO A 118 9.20 14.53 5.08
CA PRO A 118 10.28 15.15 4.34
C PRO A 118 11.36 15.57 5.34
N THR A 119 12.58 15.06 5.18
CA THR A 119 13.75 15.61 5.87
C THR A 119 14.02 17.01 5.32
N PRO A 120 14.16 18.04 6.17
CA PRO A 120 14.60 19.35 5.72
C PRO A 120 15.98 19.21 5.05
N VAL A 121 16.13 19.89 3.90
CA VAL A 121 17.38 19.92 3.12
C VAL A 121 18.39 20.83 3.81
#